data_AF-A0A2V2URH5-F1
#
_entry.id   AF-A0A2V2URH5-F1
#
_cell.length_a   1.000
_cell.length_b   1.000
_cell.length_c   1.000
_cell.angle_alpha   90.00
_cell.angle_beta   90.00
_cell.angle_gamma   90.00
#
_symmetry.space_group_name_H-M   'P 1'
#
loop_
_entity.id
_entity.type
_entity.pdbx_description
1 polymer ?
#
loop_
_entity_poly.entity_id
_entity_poly.type
_entity_poly.pdbx_seq_one_letter_code
_entity_poly.pdbx_strand_id
1 'polypeptide(L)'
;MIESRLTRGAAPGLDGWTRELLYPLTKDKALLMEITAILTDMANGNVAPEVAHRLRATNLTVLRKPNKKFRPIGAECVWAKAISLMAVDAVMPALKTCFKNLQYGVGNNIELAIEKVRQDFHIKGSVAMLDGRNAYNAISRTAILSAVYGNTTWSPLWRVTRLLLGTEGLVGFYEKGQLVHSWTSTRGVRQGMVLGPVLFSIGTIATLRQLESSFPNASFTAYLDDVTVAAPPGMLGQVCEATSRAMRALGIETNEDKTEVLHTDGPVDMPAEYIRPFARVLGAG
;
A
#
# COMPACT_ATOMS: atom_id res chain seq x y z
N MET A 1 -19.38 -10.36 6.58
CA MET A 1 -18.11 -10.17 5.83
C MET A 1 -18.32 -10.33 4.32
N ILE A 2 -18.69 -11.52 3.80
CA ILE A 2 -18.82 -11.75 2.34
C ILE A 2 -19.82 -10.78 1.68
N GLU A 3 -20.98 -10.55 2.30
CA GLU A 3 -22.01 -9.64 1.78
C GLU A 3 -21.59 -8.16 1.78
N SER A 4 -20.91 -7.71 2.84
CA SER A 4 -20.68 -6.29 3.11
C SER A 4 -19.28 -5.80 2.76
N ARG A 5 -18.27 -6.68 2.71
CA ARG A 5 -16.86 -6.29 2.61
C ARG A 5 -16.18 -6.70 1.32
N LEU A 6 -16.55 -7.84 0.72
CA LEU A 6 -16.01 -8.20 -0.59
C LEU A 6 -16.60 -7.29 -1.66
N THR A 7 -15.76 -6.80 -2.57
CA THR A 7 -16.19 -5.93 -3.68
C THR A 7 -17.06 -6.71 -4.67
N ARG A 8 -18.15 -6.08 -5.15
CA ARG A 8 -18.98 -6.64 -6.23
C ARG A 8 -18.29 -6.49 -7.58
N GLY A 9 -18.43 -7.47 -8.46
CA GLY A 9 -17.88 -7.44 -9.82
C GLY A 9 -16.35 -7.45 -9.88
N ALA A 10 -15.68 -7.82 -8.78
CA ALA A 10 -14.22 -7.95 -8.77
C ALA A 10 -13.79 -9.21 -9.55
N ALA A 11 -12.74 -9.08 -10.36
CA ALA A 11 -12.17 -10.20 -11.08
C ALA A 11 -11.74 -11.34 -10.12
N PRO A 12 -11.92 -12.62 -10.50
CA PRO A 12 -11.52 -13.76 -9.72
C PRO A 12 -9.99 -13.92 -9.67
N GLY A 13 -9.52 -14.79 -8.78
CA GLY A 13 -8.16 -15.32 -8.86
C GLY A 13 -8.06 -16.43 -9.90
N LEU A 14 -6.95 -17.18 -9.86
CA LEU A 14 -6.73 -18.35 -10.72
C LEU A 14 -7.71 -19.51 -10.48
N ASP A 15 -8.44 -19.47 -9.37
CA ASP A 15 -9.44 -20.44 -8.97
C ASP A 15 -10.85 -20.15 -9.53
N GLY A 16 -11.03 -19.01 -10.22
CA GLY A 16 -12.31 -18.63 -10.82
C GLY A 16 -13.38 -18.17 -9.83
N TRP A 17 -13.12 -18.26 -8.52
CA TRP A 17 -14.10 -17.89 -7.50
C TRP A 17 -14.26 -16.38 -7.37
N THR A 18 -15.50 -15.93 -7.38
CA THR A 18 -15.89 -14.54 -7.15
C THR A 18 -16.77 -14.41 -5.92
N ARG A 19 -17.01 -13.17 -5.49
CA ARG A 19 -18.00 -12.88 -4.45
C ARG A 19 -19.38 -13.39 -4.87
N GLU A 20 -19.74 -13.22 -6.14
CA GLU A 20 -21.04 -13.56 -6.70
C GLU A 20 -21.33 -15.07 -6.66
N LEU A 21 -20.27 -15.90 -6.72
CA LEU A 21 -20.38 -17.34 -6.53
C LEU A 21 -20.46 -17.74 -5.05
N LEU A 22 -19.72 -17.05 -4.16
CA LEU A 22 -19.73 -17.35 -2.73
C LEU A 22 -20.99 -16.88 -2.00
N TYR A 23 -21.50 -15.70 -2.36
CA TYR A 23 -22.58 -15.05 -1.63
C TYR A 23 -23.88 -15.88 -1.57
N PRO A 24 -24.37 -16.50 -2.66
CA PRO A 24 -25.54 -17.37 -2.60
C PRO A 24 -25.35 -18.55 -1.64
N LEU A 25 -24.14 -19.12 -1.55
CA LEU A 25 -23.85 -20.23 -0.64
C LEU A 25 -23.98 -19.82 0.82
N THR A 26 -23.69 -18.55 1.15
CA THR A 26 -23.87 -18.03 2.52
C THR A 26 -25.32 -17.91 2.97
N LYS A 27 -26.29 -18.09 2.07
CA LYS A 27 -27.72 -18.07 2.40
C LYS A 27 -28.23 -19.41 2.92
N ASP A 28 -27.50 -20.50 2.65
CA ASP A 28 -27.73 -21.79 3.30
C ASP A 28 -26.91 -21.89 4.60
N LYS A 29 -27.54 -22.33 5.69
CA LYS A 29 -26.89 -22.38 7.01
C LYS A 29 -25.77 -23.42 7.09
N ALA A 30 -25.93 -24.59 6.46
CA ALA A 30 -24.91 -25.63 6.47
C ALA A 30 -23.68 -25.18 5.66
N LEU A 31 -23.90 -24.65 4.46
CA LEU A 31 -22.81 -24.13 3.63
C LEU A 31 -22.11 -22.93 4.28
N LEU A 32 -22.84 -22.06 4.98
CA LEU A 32 -22.23 -20.96 5.73
C LEU A 32 -21.28 -21.47 6.83
N MET A 33 -21.64 -22.54 7.54
CA MET A 33 -20.77 -23.15 8.54
C MET A 33 -19.48 -23.68 7.91
N GLU A 34 -19.58 -24.41 6.79
CA GLU A 34 -18.41 -24.93 6.07
C GLU A 34 -17.50 -23.81 5.54
N ILE A 35 -18.07 -22.77 4.93
CA ILE A 35 -17.32 -21.60 4.47
C ILE A 35 -16.62 -20.90 5.65
N THR A 36 -17.29 -20.83 6.80
CA THR A 36 -16.71 -20.22 8.01
C THR A 36 -15.52 -21.04 8.52
N ALA A 37 -15.63 -22.37 8.52
CA ALA A 37 -14.54 -23.28 8.89
C ALA A 37 -13.33 -23.08 7.96
N ILE A 38 -13.56 -23.09 6.64
CA ILE A 38 -12.50 -22.87 5.63
C ILE A 38 -11.80 -21.52 5.84
N LEU A 39 -12.56 -20.44 6.01
CA LEU A 39 -11.98 -19.10 6.23
C LEU A 39 -11.23 -19.02 7.57
N THR A 40 -11.69 -19.74 8.59
CA THR A 40 -11.03 -19.80 9.90
C THR A 40 -9.68 -20.52 9.78
N ASP A 41 -9.64 -21.66 9.09
CA ASP A 41 -8.39 -22.38 8.85
C ASP A 41 -7.40 -21.54 8.03
N MET A 42 -7.87 -20.93 6.94
CA MET A 42 -7.05 -20.03 6.13
C MET A 42 -6.53 -18.81 6.91
N ALA A 43 -7.38 -18.15 7.70
CA ALA A 43 -6.98 -17.00 8.51
C ALA A 43 -5.96 -17.39 9.59
N ASN A 44 -6.03 -18.62 10.07
CA ASN A 44 -5.05 -19.19 11.00
C ASN A 44 -3.79 -19.74 10.32
N GLY A 45 -3.73 -19.73 8.98
CA GLY A 45 -2.63 -20.30 8.22
C GLY A 45 -2.57 -21.83 8.29
N ASN A 46 -3.68 -22.48 8.68
CA ASN A 46 -3.86 -23.93 8.69
C ASN A 46 -4.28 -24.38 7.29
N VAL A 47 -3.37 -24.33 6.34
CA VAL A 47 -3.65 -24.70 4.95
C VAL A 47 -2.57 -25.64 4.43
N ALA A 48 -2.96 -26.59 3.58
CA ALA A 48 -2.01 -27.44 2.88
C ALA A 48 -1.05 -26.59 2.01
N PRO A 49 0.22 -26.99 1.83
CA PRO A 49 1.20 -26.24 1.05
C PRO A 49 0.74 -25.88 -0.37
N GLU A 50 -0.01 -26.75 -1.03
CA GLU A 50 -0.55 -26.59 -2.38
C GLU A 50 -1.59 -25.47 -2.43
N VAL A 51 -2.47 -25.43 -1.41
CA VAL A 51 -3.47 -24.36 -1.26
C VAL A 51 -2.75 -23.04 -0.97
N ALA A 52 -1.78 -23.05 -0.07
CA ALA A 52 -0.98 -21.87 0.26
C ALA A 52 -0.26 -21.31 -0.99
N HIS A 53 0.31 -22.19 -1.82
CA HIS A 53 0.91 -21.82 -3.10
C HIS A 53 -0.11 -21.16 -4.04
N ARG A 54 -1.32 -21.73 -4.16
CA ARG A 54 -2.39 -21.16 -4.99
C ARG A 54 -2.90 -19.81 -4.47
N LEU A 55 -3.03 -19.62 -3.16
CA LEU A 55 -3.41 -18.33 -2.55
C LEU A 55 -2.37 -17.23 -2.83
N ARG A 56 -1.09 -17.61 -2.93
CA ARG A 56 0.01 -16.69 -3.31
C ARG A 56 0.16 -16.50 -4.83
N ALA A 57 -0.41 -17.38 -5.64
CA ALA A 57 -0.36 -17.26 -7.08
C ALA A 57 -1.36 -16.20 -7.59
N THR A 58 -1.00 -15.47 -8.65
CA THR A 58 -1.87 -14.46 -9.24
C THR A 58 -1.78 -14.44 -10.76
N ASN A 59 -2.87 -14.01 -11.40
CA ASN A 59 -2.90 -13.67 -12.81
C ASN A 59 -2.58 -12.19 -12.98
N LEU A 60 -1.55 -11.89 -13.78
CA LEU A 60 -1.09 -10.54 -14.06
C LEU A 60 -1.92 -9.92 -15.17
N THR A 61 -2.73 -8.93 -14.80
CA THR A 61 -3.43 -8.07 -15.76
C THR A 61 -2.63 -6.80 -15.97
N VAL A 62 -2.22 -6.53 -17.22
CA VAL A 62 -1.47 -5.33 -17.57
C VAL A 62 -2.43 -4.24 -18.04
N LEU A 63 -2.65 -3.21 -17.23
CA LEU A 63 -3.45 -2.06 -17.60
C LEU A 63 -2.60 -0.98 -18.27
N ARG A 64 -3.12 -0.36 -19.33
CA ARG A 64 -2.49 0.79 -19.97
C ARG A 64 -2.96 2.08 -19.29
N LYS A 65 -2.02 2.91 -18.84
CA LYS A 65 -2.31 4.25 -18.32
C LYS A 65 -2.49 5.25 -19.46
N PRO A 66 -3.19 6.38 -19.25
CA PRO A 66 -3.33 7.45 -20.25
C PRO A 66 -1.99 7.99 -20.76
N ASN A 67 -0.95 8.00 -19.91
CA ASN A 67 0.40 8.44 -20.25
C ASN A 67 1.25 7.37 -20.98
N LYS A 68 0.62 6.37 -21.59
CA LYS A 68 1.25 5.23 -22.29
C LYS A 68 2.12 4.32 -21.41
N LYS A 69 2.25 4.57 -20.10
CA LYS A 69 2.91 3.64 -19.16
C LYS A 69 1.97 2.47 -18.82
N PHE A 70 2.53 1.37 -18.32
CA PHE A 70 1.76 0.20 -17.90
C PHE A 70 1.59 0.16 -16.37
N ARG A 71 0.51 -0.49 -15.91
CA ARG A 71 0.26 -0.83 -14.51
C ARG A 71 -0.04 -2.32 -14.41
N PRO A 72 0.89 -3.13 -13.89
CA PRO A 72 0.61 -4.54 -13.61
C PRO A 72 -0.30 -4.65 -12.38
N ILE A 73 -1.39 -5.39 -12.48
CA ILE A 73 -2.28 -5.73 -11.36
C ILE A 73 -2.30 -7.24 -11.21
N GLY A 74 -1.96 -7.72 -10.02
CA GLY A 74 -2.11 -9.12 -9.64
C GLY A 74 -3.26 -9.24 -8.65
N ALA A 75 -4.46 -9.50 -9.17
CA ALA A 75 -5.64 -9.66 -8.32
C ALA A 75 -5.52 -10.91 -7.44
N GLU A 76 -5.89 -10.78 -6.17
CA GLU A 76 -5.99 -11.92 -5.25
C GLU A 76 -7.27 -12.72 -5.50
N CYS A 77 -7.23 -14.02 -5.20
CA CYS A 77 -8.44 -14.83 -5.15
C CYS A 77 -9.37 -14.35 -4.03
N VAL A 78 -10.65 -14.72 -4.13
CA VAL A 78 -11.68 -14.25 -3.18
C VAL A 78 -11.39 -14.71 -1.75
N TRP A 79 -10.78 -15.89 -1.58
CA TRP A 79 -10.41 -16.44 -0.27
C TRP A 79 -9.32 -15.62 0.42
N ALA A 80 -8.25 -15.28 -0.30
CA ALA A 80 -7.19 -14.40 0.19
C ALA A 80 -7.73 -13.00 0.52
N LYS A 81 -8.62 -12.46 -0.31
CA LYS A 81 -9.31 -11.19 -0.04
C LYS A 81 -10.12 -11.26 1.27
N ALA A 82 -10.88 -12.34 1.45
CA ALA A 82 -11.74 -12.55 2.62
C ALA A 82 -10.95 -12.57 3.93
N ILE A 83 -9.92 -13.42 4.04
CA ILE A 83 -9.10 -13.52 5.25
C ILE A 83 -8.30 -12.24 5.51
N SER A 84 -7.88 -11.54 4.46
CA SER A 84 -7.20 -10.25 4.56
C SER A 84 -8.11 -9.17 5.13
N LEU A 85 -9.36 -9.08 4.63
CA LEU A 85 -10.35 -8.12 5.14
C LEU A 85 -10.67 -8.40 6.62
N MET A 86 -10.82 -9.67 7.01
CA MET A 86 -11.02 -10.06 8.41
C MET A 86 -9.85 -9.62 9.30
N ALA A 87 -8.61 -9.87 8.87
CA ALA A 87 -7.43 -9.49 9.62
C ALA A 87 -7.27 -7.97 9.74
N VAL A 88 -7.56 -7.22 8.66
CA VAL A 88 -7.53 -5.75 8.66
C VAL A 88 -8.59 -5.16 9.58
N ASP A 89 -9.79 -5.75 9.63
CA ASP A 89 -10.86 -5.32 10.53
C ASP A 89 -10.45 -5.41 11.99
N ALA A 90 -9.77 -6.48 12.36
CA ALA A 90 -9.30 -6.69 13.73
C ALA A 90 -8.27 -5.63 14.18
N VAL A 91 -7.48 -5.08 13.26
CA VAL A 91 -6.45 -4.07 13.58
C VAL A 91 -6.82 -2.64 13.20
N MET A 92 -7.97 -2.41 12.56
CA MET A 92 -8.36 -1.08 12.08
C MET A 92 -8.33 0.01 13.18
N PRO A 93 -8.81 -0.23 14.42
CA PRO A 93 -8.68 0.78 15.47
C PRO A 93 -7.22 1.13 15.78
N ALA A 94 -6.34 0.14 15.83
CA ALA A 94 -4.91 0.34 16.06
C ALA A 94 -4.23 1.06 14.89
N LEU A 95 -4.61 0.74 13.65
CA LEU A 95 -4.12 1.44 12.45
C LEU A 95 -4.47 2.92 12.50
N LYS A 96 -5.74 3.28 12.81
CA LYS A 96 -6.16 4.68 12.94
C LYS A 96 -5.36 5.44 13.99
N THR A 97 -5.10 4.82 15.14
CA THR A 97 -4.28 5.43 16.21
C THR A 97 -2.82 5.57 15.78
N CYS A 98 -2.24 4.54 15.18
CA CYS A 98 -0.83 4.55 14.78
C CYS A 98 -0.56 5.52 13.62
N PHE A 99 -1.49 5.62 12.67
CA PHE A 99 -1.32 6.44 11.47
C PHE A 99 -1.80 7.88 11.63
N LYS A 100 -2.38 8.21 12.79
CA LYS A 100 -2.90 9.54 13.10
C LYS A 100 -1.86 10.62 12.78
N ASN A 101 -2.31 11.65 12.08
CA ASN A 101 -1.55 12.85 11.69
C ASN A 101 -0.34 12.63 10.76
N LEU A 102 -0.10 11.41 10.28
CA LEU A 102 1.09 11.10 9.49
C LEU A 102 0.81 10.25 8.26
N GLN A 103 -0.04 9.22 8.36
CA GLN A 103 -0.37 8.34 7.24
C GLN A 103 -1.89 8.31 7.02
N TYR A 104 -2.31 8.75 5.83
CA TYR A 104 -3.71 8.99 5.50
C TYR A 104 -4.28 7.99 4.49
N GLY A 105 -3.43 7.15 3.89
CA GLY A 105 -3.81 6.17 2.88
C GLY A 105 -4.52 4.93 3.41
N VAL A 106 -4.55 4.72 4.74
CA VAL A 106 -5.17 3.56 5.37
C VAL A 106 -5.98 3.98 6.58
N GLY A 107 -7.30 3.75 6.55
CA GLY A 107 -8.20 4.00 7.68
C GLY A 107 -8.48 5.47 8.01
N ASN A 108 -7.90 6.40 7.25
CA ASN A 108 -8.00 7.84 7.41
C ASN A 108 -8.60 8.49 6.15
N ASN A 109 -8.80 9.81 6.20
CA ASN A 109 -9.44 10.57 5.14
C ASN A 109 -8.42 11.42 4.36
N ILE A 110 -8.48 11.36 3.02
CA ILE A 110 -7.67 12.19 2.13
C ILE A 110 -7.92 13.69 2.33
N GLU A 111 -9.15 14.11 2.64
CA GLU A 111 -9.44 15.53 2.87
C GLU A 111 -8.65 16.09 4.06
N LEU A 112 -8.45 15.31 5.12
CA LEU A 112 -7.63 15.71 6.27
C LEU A 112 -6.14 15.80 5.92
N ALA A 113 -5.66 14.97 4.99
CA ALA A 113 -4.30 15.07 4.47
C ALA A 113 -4.11 16.38 3.69
N ILE A 114 -5.07 16.71 2.83
CA ILE A 114 -5.07 17.95 2.02
C ILE A 114 -5.10 19.17 2.94
N GLU A 115 -5.98 19.19 3.94
CA GLU A 115 -6.09 20.28 4.92
C GLU A 115 -4.76 20.47 5.66
N LYS A 116 -4.18 19.39 6.19
CA LYS A 116 -2.88 19.42 6.87
C LYS A 116 -1.77 19.96 5.97
N VAL A 117 -1.66 19.48 4.73
CA VAL A 117 -0.63 19.94 3.78
C VAL A 117 -0.77 21.43 3.49
N ARG A 118 -2.00 21.95 3.31
CA ARG A 118 -2.23 23.38 3.10
C ARG A 118 -1.83 24.20 4.31
N GLN A 119 -2.23 23.77 5.51
CA GLN A 119 -1.87 24.43 6.75
C GLN A 119 -0.35 24.45 6.96
N ASP A 120 0.31 23.30 6.78
CA ASP A 120 1.76 23.18 6.89
C ASP A 120 2.46 24.08 5.86
N PHE A 121 1.98 24.13 4.62
CA PHE A 121 2.53 25.04 3.61
C PHE A 121 2.43 26.51 4.04
N HIS A 122 1.28 26.94 4.57
CA HIS A 122 1.10 28.30 5.08
C HIS A 122 2.03 28.64 6.27
N ILE A 123 2.29 27.68 7.16
CA ILE A 123 3.13 27.88 8.34
C ILE A 123 4.62 27.81 7.99
N LYS A 124 5.00 26.88 7.11
CA LYS A 124 6.41 26.54 6.84
C LYS A 124 6.98 27.30 5.64
N GLY A 125 6.14 27.79 4.73
CA GLY A 125 6.54 28.55 3.54
C GLY A 125 6.98 27.70 2.33
N SER A 126 7.16 26.39 2.53
CA SER A 126 7.55 25.48 1.44
C SER A 126 7.05 24.06 1.65
N VAL A 127 6.81 23.36 0.54
CA VAL A 127 6.38 21.96 0.52
C VAL A 127 6.96 21.23 -0.69
N ALA A 128 7.31 19.96 -0.52
CA ALA A 128 7.69 19.04 -1.58
C ALA A 128 6.89 17.74 -1.49
N MET A 129 6.46 17.20 -2.63
CA MET A 129 5.82 15.90 -2.74
C MET A 129 6.80 14.92 -3.37
N LEU A 130 7.16 13.87 -2.62
CA LEU A 130 8.08 12.81 -3.04
C LEU A 130 7.26 11.58 -3.45
N ASP A 131 7.40 11.17 -4.72
CA ASP A 131 6.76 9.97 -5.29
C ASP A 131 7.77 8.81 -5.29
N GLY A 132 7.38 7.65 -4.77
CA GLY A 132 8.21 6.45 -4.80
C GLY A 132 8.11 5.70 -6.13
N ARG A 133 9.24 5.45 -6.81
CA ARG A 133 9.25 4.67 -8.06
C ARG A 133 8.84 3.23 -7.78
N ASN A 134 7.64 2.86 -8.26
CA ASN A 134 7.11 1.50 -8.13
C ASN A 134 7.08 1.01 -6.68
N ALA A 135 6.78 1.91 -5.73
CA ALA A 135 7.02 1.72 -4.30
C ALA A 135 6.43 0.42 -3.74
N TYR A 136 5.20 0.07 -4.13
CA TYR A 136 4.54 -1.17 -3.70
C TYR A 136 5.36 -2.42 -4.04
N ASN A 137 5.89 -2.52 -5.25
CA ASN A 137 6.71 -3.66 -5.65
C ASN A 137 8.16 -3.55 -5.16
N ALA A 138 8.63 -2.32 -4.87
CA ALA A 138 10.02 -2.02 -4.53
C ALA A 138 10.34 -2.13 -3.04
N ILE A 139 9.37 -1.88 -2.14
CA ILE A 139 9.60 -1.95 -0.70
C ILE A 139 10.14 -3.32 -0.27
N SER A 140 11.10 -3.31 0.64
CA SER A 140 11.72 -4.51 1.20
C SER A 140 10.69 -5.33 1.96
N ARG A 141 10.53 -6.59 1.52
CA ARG A 141 9.65 -7.52 2.21
C ARG A 141 10.14 -7.83 3.61
N THR A 142 11.47 -7.93 3.80
CA THR A 142 12.07 -8.09 5.13
C THR A 142 11.74 -6.91 6.03
N ALA A 143 11.76 -5.67 5.53
CA ALA A 143 11.39 -4.50 6.31
C ALA A 143 9.91 -4.55 6.73
N ILE A 144 9.00 -4.91 5.81
CA ILE A 144 7.57 -5.11 6.11
C ILE A 144 7.40 -6.18 7.19
N LEU A 145 7.97 -7.37 7.01
CA LEU A 145 7.80 -8.48 7.95
C LEU A 145 8.39 -8.14 9.32
N SER A 146 9.54 -7.47 9.36
CA SER A 146 10.15 -7.02 10.62
C SER A 146 9.26 -6.02 11.36
N ALA A 147 8.67 -5.05 10.65
CA ALA A 147 7.77 -4.08 11.24
C ALA A 147 6.46 -4.71 11.75
N VAL A 148 5.90 -5.67 11.01
CA VAL A 148 4.67 -6.37 11.39
C VAL A 148 4.91 -7.29 12.59
N TYR A 149 5.96 -8.11 12.58
CA TYR A 149 6.24 -9.06 13.65
C TYR A 149 6.90 -8.42 14.88
N GLY A 150 7.58 -7.29 14.71
CA GLY A 150 8.22 -6.55 15.79
C GLY A 150 7.24 -5.84 16.74
N ASN A 151 5.93 -5.84 16.47
CA ASN A 151 4.92 -5.22 17.33
C ASN A 151 3.67 -6.10 17.46
N THR A 152 3.36 -6.51 18.69
CA THR A 152 2.23 -7.40 19.03
C THR A 152 0.86 -6.79 18.74
N THR A 153 0.77 -5.47 18.59
CA THR A 153 -0.43 -4.76 18.12
C THR A 153 -0.90 -5.29 16.77
N TRP A 154 0.03 -5.77 15.93
CA TRP A 154 -0.26 -6.33 14.61
C TRP A 154 -0.48 -7.85 14.62
N SER A 155 -0.56 -8.49 15.79
CA SER A 155 -0.72 -9.95 15.89
C SER A 155 -1.90 -10.53 15.11
N PRO A 156 -3.06 -9.86 14.95
CA PRO A 156 -4.13 -10.38 14.08
C PRO A 156 -3.74 -10.47 12.60
N LEU A 157 -2.73 -9.71 12.14
CA LEU A 157 -2.22 -9.78 10.77
C LEU A 157 -1.20 -10.90 10.57
N TRP A 158 -0.58 -11.43 11.63
CA TRP A 158 0.65 -12.23 11.52
C TRP A 158 0.50 -13.49 10.69
N ARG A 159 -0.56 -14.26 10.94
CA ARG A 159 -0.81 -15.55 10.27
C ARG A 159 -1.15 -15.36 8.80
N VAL A 160 -2.03 -14.40 8.49
CA VAL A 160 -2.40 -14.05 7.11
C VAL A 160 -1.21 -13.45 6.35
N THR A 161 -0.42 -12.59 6.99
CA THR A 161 0.81 -12.02 6.41
C THR A 161 1.82 -13.11 6.10
N ARG A 162 2.03 -14.06 7.03
CA ARG A 162 2.90 -15.22 6.80
C ARG A 162 2.41 -16.04 5.59
N LEU A 163 1.12 -16.32 5.54
CA LEU A 163 0.51 -17.12 4.48
C LEU A 163 0.65 -16.47 3.10
N LEU A 164 0.36 -15.16 2.99
CA LEU A 164 0.26 -14.47 1.71
C LEU A 164 1.55 -13.75 1.27
N LEU A 165 2.46 -13.45 2.20
CA LEU A 165 3.68 -12.68 1.94
C LEU A 165 4.96 -13.34 2.51
N GLY A 166 4.86 -14.26 3.47
CA GLY A 166 6.03 -14.87 4.12
C GLY A 166 6.85 -15.79 3.23
N THR A 167 6.30 -16.20 2.08
CA THR A 167 6.99 -17.00 1.06
C THR A 167 6.79 -16.33 -0.29
N GLU A 168 7.72 -16.58 -1.22
CA GLU A 168 7.55 -16.13 -2.59
C GLU A 168 6.25 -16.65 -3.24
N GLY A 169 5.68 -15.82 -4.11
CA GLY A 169 4.44 -16.11 -4.82
C GLY A 169 4.65 -16.08 -6.33
N LEU A 170 3.89 -16.88 -7.06
CA LEU A 170 3.92 -16.90 -8.52
C LEU A 170 3.06 -15.76 -9.10
N VAL A 171 3.65 -14.97 -9.98
CA VAL A 171 2.94 -13.96 -10.78
C VAL A 171 2.94 -14.47 -12.21
N GLY A 172 1.82 -14.99 -12.69
CA GLY A 172 1.72 -15.57 -14.02
C GLY A 172 1.03 -14.63 -15.00
N PHE A 173 1.51 -14.59 -16.24
CA PHE A 173 0.84 -13.97 -17.38
C PHE A 173 0.22 -15.06 -18.24
N TYR A 174 -1.09 -14.98 -18.47
CA TYR A 174 -1.85 -16.02 -19.14
C TYR A 174 -2.51 -15.49 -20.41
N GLU A 175 -2.41 -16.24 -21.50
CA GLU A 175 -3.15 -16.00 -22.74
C GLU A 175 -4.00 -17.22 -23.08
N LYS A 176 -5.30 -17.00 -23.35
CA LYS A 176 -6.27 -18.07 -23.68
C LYS A 176 -6.23 -19.24 -22.67
N GLY A 177 -6.01 -18.93 -21.39
CA GLY A 177 -5.95 -19.91 -20.30
C GLY A 177 -4.60 -20.64 -20.15
N GLN A 178 -3.63 -20.39 -21.01
CA GLN A 178 -2.29 -20.98 -20.92
C GLN A 178 -1.31 -20.02 -20.27
N LEU A 179 -0.45 -20.53 -19.39
CA LEU A 179 0.64 -19.75 -18.80
C LEU A 179 1.69 -19.46 -19.87
N VAL A 180 1.86 -18.19 -20.21
CA VAL A 180 2.83 -17.73 -21.23
C VAL A 180 4.14 -17.33 -20.57
N HIS A 181 4.08 -16.68 -19.40
CA HIS A 181 5.27 -16.25 -18.67
C HIS A 181 4.97 -16.21 -17.17
N SER A 182 6.00 -16.40 -16.34
CA SER A 182 5.86 -16.22 -14.89
C SER A 182 7.05 -15.48 -14.28
N TRP A 183 6.77 -14.79 -13.19
CA TRP A 183 7.77 -14.19 -12.31
C TRP A 183 7.57 -14.69 -10.89
N THR A 184 8.66 -14.71 -10.14
CA THR A 184 8.63 -14.98 -8.71
C THR A 184 8.58 -13.66 -7.94
N SER A 185 7.49 -13.42 -7.21
CA SER A 185 7.35 -12.26 -6.33
C SER A 185 8.13 -12.49 -5.04
N THR A 186 9.35 -11.97 -4.98
CA THR A 186 10.26 -12.06 -3.81
C THR A 186 10.33 -10.76 -3.00
N ARG A 187 9.81 -9.66 -3.53
CA ARG A 187 9.87 -8.32 -2.94
C ARG A 187 8.53 -7.60 -3.02
N GLY A 188 8.37 -6.58 -2.17
CA GLY A 188 7.20 -5.72 -2.17
C GLY A 188 5.90 -6.40 -1.73
N VAL A 189 4.84 -5.62 -1.83
CA VAL A 189 3.44 -6.02 -1.79
C VAL A 189 2.85 -5.88 -3.18
N ARG A 190 2.01 -6.84 -3.58
CA ARG A 190 1.46 -6.88 -4.95
C ARG A 190 0.39 -5.81 -5.13
N GLN A 191 0.38 -5.13 -6.28
CA GLN A 191 -0.71 -4.23 -6.64
C GLN A 191 -1.99 -5.04 -6.87
N GLY A 192 -3.03 -4.75 -6.08
CA GLY A 192 -4.27 -5.53 -6.04
C GLY A 192 -4.39 -6.43 -4.81
N MET A 193 -3.35 -6.52 -3.97
CA MET A 193 -3.39 -7.18 -2.67
C MET A 193 -4.19 -6.36 -1.65
N VAL A 194 -5.14 -6.98 -0.96
CA VAL A 194 -5.96 -6.31 0.08
C VAL A 194 -5.10 -5.84 1.24
N LEU A 195 -4.15 -6.66 1.69
CA LEU A 195 -3.20 -6.27 2.73
C LEU A 195 -2.14 -5.26 2.23
N GLY A 196 -2.01 -5.06 0.92
CA GLY A 196 -0.91 -4.29 0.33
C GLY A 196 -0.75 -2.89 0.95
N PRO A 197 -1.80 -2.04 0.93
CA PRO A 197 -1.75 -0.72 1.56
C PRO A 197 -1.40 -0.76 3.05
N VAL A 198 -2.00 -1.68 3.81
CA VAL A 198 -1.79 -1.81 5.25
C VAL A 198 -0.34 -2.18 5.56
N LEU A 199 0.18 -3.22 4.89
CA LEU A 199 1.54 -3.71 5.10
C LEU A 199 2.58 -2.69 4.62
N PHE A 200 2.31 -1.98 3.52
CA PHE A 200 3.15 -0.89 3.07
C PHE A 200 3.24 0.21 4.13
N SER A 201 2.08 0.69 4.62
CA SER A 201 2.03 1.72 5.65
C SER A 201 2.67 1.30 6.98
N ILE A 202 2.48 0.04 7.43
CA ILE A 202 3.19 -0.49 8.61
C ILE A 202 4.70 -0.52 8.37
N GLY A 203 5.15 -0.90 7.17
CA GLY A 203 6.56 -0.95 6.82
C GLY A 203 7.26 0.41 6.79
N THR A 204 6.53 1.49 6.53
CA THR A 204 7.09 2.85 6.39
C THR A 204 6.88 3.75 7.61
N ILE A 205 5.88 3.49 8.45
CA ILE A 205 5.47 4.43 9.51
C ILE A 205 6.57 4.74 10.53
N ALA A 206 7.39 3.75 10.91
CA ALA A 206 8.47 3.96 11.88
C ALA A 206 9.53 4.90 11.31
N THR A 207 9.89 4.74 10.04
CA THR A 207 10.82 5.61 9.32
C THR A 207 10.28 7.03 9.22
N LEU A 208 9.00 7.20 8.89
CA LEU A 208 8.37 8.52 8.83
C LEU A 208 8.37 9.24 10.18
N ARG A 209 8.09 8.53 11.29
CA ARG A 209 8.15 9.10 12.65
C ARG A 209 9.57 9.47 13.08
N GLN A 210 10.55 8.68 12.68
CA GLN A 210 11.96 8.99 12.93
C GLN A 210 12.36 10.29 12.20
N LEU A 211 11.88 10.49 10.97
CA LEU A 211 12.09 11.74 10.23
C LEU A 211 11.42 12.93 10.93
N GLU A 212 10.16 12.81 11.38
CA GLU A 212 9.49 13.84 12.20
C GLU A 212 10.30 14.21 13.44
N SER A 213 10.83 13.21 14.13
CA SER A 213 11.62 13.43 15.36
C SER A 213 12.98 14.08 15.07
N SER A 214 13.57 13.80 13.91
CA SER A 214 14.87 14.34 13.51
C SER A 214 14.79 15.76 12.96
N PHE A 215 13.60 16.16 12.45
CA PHE A 215 13.36 17.46 11.86
C PHE A 215 12.15 18.14 12.52
N PRO A 216 12.28 18.67 13.75
CA PRO A 216 11.16 19.27 14.48
C PRO A 216 10.55 20.50 13.79
N ASN A 217 11.29 21.14 12.86
CA ASN A 217 10.81 22.25 12.06
C ASN A 217 10.12 21.80 10.77
N ALA A 218 10.13 20.52 10.42
CA ALA A 218 9.43 19.96 9.27
C ALA A 218 8.14 19.24 9.68
N SER A 219 7.20 19.16 8.76
CA SER A 219 5.97 18.37 8.88
C SER A 219 5.95 17.31 7.77
N PHE A 220 5.46 16.12 8.09
CA PHE A 220 5.35 15.02 7.13
C PHE A 220 3.88 14.61 7.00
N THR A 221 3.44 14.37 5.78
CA THR A 221 2.11 13.84 5.47
C THR A 221 2.26 12.78 4.39
N ALA A 222 1.89 11.54 4.69
CA ALA A 222 1.93 10.44 3.75
C ALA A 222 0.51 10.03 3.33
N TYR A 223 0.32 9.74 2.05
CA TYR A 223 -0.83 9.03 1.52
C TYR A 223 -0.32 7.82 0.74
N LEU A 224 -0.28 6.66 1.40
CA LEU A 224 0.41 5.47 0.89
C LEU A 224 1.87 5.78 0.57
N ASP A 225 2.27 5.67 -0.70
CA ASP A 225 3.62 5.92 -1.21
C ASP A 225 3.94 7.39 -1.51
N ASP A 226 2.93 8.25 -1.58
CA ASP A 226 3.12 9.69 -1.74
C ASP A 226 3.48 10.31 -0.38
N VAL A 227 4.67 10.91 -0.27
CA VAL A 227 5.11 11.59 0.96
C VAL A 227 5.34 13.06 0.72
N THR A 228 4.53 13.87 1.37
CA THR A 228 4.61 15.32 1.35
C THR A 228 5.40 15.81 2.56
N VAL A 229 6.42 16.61 2.30
CA VAL A 229 7.31 17.23 3.29
C VAL A 229 7.07 18.74 3.24
N ALA A 230 6.73 19.35 4.37
CA ALA A 230 6.69 20.81 4.50
C ALA A 230 7.76 21.28 5.49
N ALA A 231 8.53 22.30 5.12
CA ALA A 231 9.65 22.78 5.93
C ALA A 231 9.94 24.25 5.62
N PRO A 232 10.72 24.96 6.47
CA PRO A 232 11.30 26.23 6.08
C PRO A 232 12.09 26.11 4.77
N PRO A 233 12.07 27.13 3.90
CA PRO A 233 12.67 27.07 2.57
C PRO A 233 14.13 26.59 2.56
N GLY A 234 14.97 27.22 3.37
CA GLY A 234 16.40 26.86 3.50
C GLY A 234 16.67 25.46 4.06
N MET A 235 15.65 24.73 4.53
CA MET A 235 15.77 23.36 5.03
C MET A 235 15.16 22.32 4.09
N LEU A 236 14.29 22.72 3.15
CA LEU A 236 13.48 21.77 2.38
C LEU A 236 14.32 20.73 1.64
N GLY A 237 15.40 21.16 0.98
CA GLY A 237 16.32 20.26 0.27
C GLY A 237 16.92 19.20 1.20
N GLN A 238 17.47 19.62 2.34
CA GLN A 238 18.05 18.71 3.35
C GLN A 238 17.03 17.68 3.86
N VAL A 239 15.79 18.11 4.12
CA VAL A 239 14.72 17.20 4.61
C VAL A 239 14.28 16.24 3.50
N CYS A 240 14.16 16.70 2.25
CA CYS A 240 13.82 15.86 1.10
C CYS A 240 14.88 14.79 0.83
N GLU A 241 16.16 15.17 0.93
CA GLU A 241 17.26 14.21 0.80
C GLU A 241 17.26 13.18 1.93
N ALA A 242 17.07 13.61 3.18
CA ALA A 242 16.99 12.71 4.31
C ALA A 242 15.82 11.72 4.16
N THR A 243 14.68 12.22 3.69
CA THR A 243 13.49 11.40 3.39
C THR A 243 13.78 10.40 2.28
N SER A 244 14.41 10.83 1.19
CA SER A 244 14.80 9.97 0.06
C SER A 244 15.79 8.89 0.50
N ARG A 245 16.79 9.22 1.31
CA ARG A 245 17.74 8.25 1.89
C ARG A 245 17.03 7.23 2.79
N ALA A 246 16.11 7.70 3.63
CA ALA A 246 15.36 6.84 4.54
C ALA A 246 14.42 5.87 3.78
N MET A 247 13.75 6.35 2.74
CA MET A 247 12.91 5.51 1.86
C MET A 247 13.74 4.52 1.03
N ARG A 248 14.93 4.93 0.56
CA ARG A 248 15.88 4.04 -0.12
C ARG A 248 16.33 2.89 0.77
N ALA A 249 16.53 3.13 2.07
CA ALA A 249 16.85 2.05 3.03
C ALA A 249 15.71 1.02 3.15
N LEU A 250 14.46 1.44 2.94
CA LEU A 250 13.30 0.54 2.80
C LEU A 250 13.18 -0.07 1.41
N GLY A 251 14.05 0.29 0.46
CA GLY A 251 14.04 -0.21 -0.91
C GLY A 251 13.22 0.61 -1.90
N ILE A 252 12.76 1.80 -1.51
CA ILE A 252 11.94 2.67 -2.34
C ILE A 252 12.82 3.79 -2.86
N GLU A 253 13.09 3.79 -4.16
CA GLU A 253 13.79 4.91 -4.81
C GLU A 253 12.82 6.05 -5.08
N THR A 254 13.26 7.29 -4.84
CA THR A 254 12.51 8.48 -5.20
C THR A 254 12.41 8.60 -6.72
N ASN A 255 11.25 9.00 -7.20
CA ASN A 255 11.00 9.29 -8.59
C ASN A 255 11.16 10.79 -8.82
N GLU A 256 12.37 11.17 -9.22
CA GLU A 256 12.74 12.56 -9.50
C GLU A 256 11.80 13.22 -10.54
N ASP A 257 11.37 12.47 -11.57
CA ASP A 257 10.46 12.99 -12.62
C ASP A 257 9.09 13.44 -12.10
N LYS A 258 8.69 12.94 -10.92
CA LYS A 258 7.39 13.20 -10.29
C LYS A 258 7.50 13.92 -8.96
N THR A 259 8.71 14.30 -8.57
CA THR A 259 8.90 15.12 -7.38
C THR A 259 8.46 16.54 -7.71
N GLU A 260 7.57 17.10 -6.89
CA GLU A 260 7.00 18.43 -7.10
C GLU A 260 7.31 19.31 -5.89
N VAL A 261 7.65 20.58 -6.11
CA VAL A 261 8.06 21.53 -5.06
C VAL A 261 7.27 22.83 -5.21
N LEU A 262 6.79 23.37 -4.09
CA LEU A 262 6.08 24.64 -4.00
C LEU A 262 6.69 25.52 -2.90
N HIS A 263 6.82 26.81 -3.17
CA HIS A 263 7.43 27.80 -2.30
C HIS A 263 6.68 29.15 -2.39
N THR A 264 6.63 29.92 -1.30
CA THR A 264 5.95 31.23 -1.25
C THR A 264 6.68 32.36 -1.99
N ASP A 265 8.02 32.33 -2.04
CA ASP A 265 8.86 33.41 -2.62
C ASP A 265 9.60 33.03 -3.93
N GLY A 266 9.16 31.99 -4.65
CA GLY A 266 9.85 31.51 -5.87
C GLY A 266 10.90 30.42 -5.62
N PRO A 267 11.66 29.96 -6.64
CA PRO A 267 12.42 28.71 -6.57
C PRO A 267 13.54 28.73 -5.50
N VAL A 268 13.65 27.63 -4.76
CA VAL A 268 14.66 27.38 -3.71
C VAL A 268 15.91 26.73 -4.33
N ASP A 269 17.02 26.67 -3.59
CA ASP A 269 18.28 25.94 -3.87
C ASP A 269 18.11 24.40 -4.08
N MET A 270 17.15 23.98 -4.88
CA MET A 270 17.12 22.69 -5.54
C MET A 270 17.45 22.91 -7.02
N PRO A 271 18.28 22.05 -7.66
CA PRO A 271 18.63 22.23 -9.06
C PRO A 271 17.36 22.43 -9.89
N ALA A 272 17.33 23.50 -10.70
CA ALA A 272 16.16 23.91 -11.48
C ALA A 272 15.59 22.79 -12.38
N GLU A 273 16.38 21.75 -12.64
CA GLU A 273 16.00 20.53 -13.34
C GLU A 273 14.89 19.71 -12.63
N TYR A 274 14.73 19.88 -11.31
CA TYR A 274 13.71 19.20 -10.49
C TYR A 274 12.45 20.02 -10.23
N ILE A 275 12.44 21.29 -10.62
CA ILE A 275 11.33 22.21 -10.35
C ILE A 275 10.49 22.32 -11.61
N ARG A 276 9.43 21.50 -11.71
CA ARG A 276 8.39 21.77 -12.73
C ARG A 276 7.58 23.00 -12.29
N PRO A 277 7.51 24.07 -13.10
CA PRO A 277 6.60 25.18 -12.82
C PRO A 277 5.14 24.68 -12.78
N PHE A 278 4.44 25.19 -11.79
CA PHE A 278 3.05 24.91 -11.42
C PHE A 278 2.10 24.76 -12.63
N ALA A 279 1.49 23.59 -12.80
CA ALA A 279 0.16 23.44 -13.42
C ALA A 279 -0.35 21.98 -13.39
N ARG A 280 -0.75 21.49 -12.21
CA ARG A 280 -1.98 20.68 -12.11
C ARG A 280 -2.73 21.12 -10.86
N VAL A 281 -3.63 22.07 -11.08
CA VAL A 281 -4.75 22.34 -10.19
C VAL A 281 -5.36 20.97 -9.81
N LEU A 282 -5.27 20.58 -8.54
CA LEU A 282 -6.21 19.61 -7.97
C LEU A 282 -7.56 20.32 -8.02
N GLY A 283 -8.31 20.05 -9.10
CA GLY A 283 -9.52 20.73 -9.49
C GLY A 283 -10.51 20.87 -8.34
N ALA A 284 -10.81 22.12 -7.99
CA ALA A 284 -12.20 22.48 -7.83
C ALA A 284 -12.85 22.35 -9.23
N GLY A 285 -13.81 21.44 -9.30
CA GLY A 285 -14.65 21.12 -10.44
C GLY A 285 -15.65 20.08 -9.97
#